data_AF-A0A351IZT0-F1
#
_entry.id   AF-A0A351IZT0-F1
#
_cell.length_a   1.000
_cell.length_b   1.000
_cell.length_c   1.000
_cell.angle_alpha   90.00
_cell.angle_beta   90.00
_cell.angle_gamma   90.00
#
_symmetry.space_group_name_H-M   'P 1'
#
loop_
_entity.id
_entity.type
_entity.pdbx_description
1 polymer ?
#
loop_
_entity_poly.entity_id
_entity_poly.type
_entity_poly.pdbx_seq_one_letter_code
_entity_poly.pdbx_strand_id
1 'polypeptide(L)'
;MVLNAQRTVSTLAGPLMKAKKLVFNSVNAAFGGRLRLILSGAAPLSPETFRDYERFGIKTLIGYGLTETSPVCIMHSDFYRSADDIGY
;
A
#
# COMPACT_ATOMS: atom_id res chain seq x y z
N MET A 1 6.35 -25.41 -20.39
CA MET A 1 5.00 -24.80 -20.33
C MET A 1 4.91 -23.60 -19.38
N VAL A 2 5.59 -23.61 -18.22
CA VAL A 2 5.56 -22.52 -17.20
C VAL A 2 6.19 -21.19 -17.68
N LEU A 3 7.23 -21.24 -18.52
CA LEU A 3 7.97 -20.06 -18.99
C LEU A 3 7.12 -19.10 -19.85
N ASN A 4 6.18 -19.63 -20.63
CA ASN A 4 5.32 -18.81 -21.50
C ASN A 4 4.27 -18.07 -20.67
N ALA A 5 3.69 -18.72 -19.65
CA ALA A 5 2.74 -18.08 -18.75
C ALA A 5 3.37 -16.90 -18.00
N GLN A 6 4.60 -17.04 -17.49
CA GLN A 6 5.31 -15.95 -16.82
C GLN A 6 5.58 -14.76 -17.76
N ARG A 7 5.95 -15.01 -19.02
CA ARG A 7 6.14 -13.95 -20.03
C ARG A 7 4.84 -13.24 -20.40
N THR A 8 3.73 -13.97 -20.52
CA THR A 8 2.42 -13.36 -20.80
C THR A 8 1.96 -12.50 -19.63
N VAL A 9 2.14 -12.98 -18.39
CA VAL A 9 1.82 -12.22 -17.16
C VAL A 9 2.69 -10.97 -17.03
N SER A 10 4.00 -11.06 -17.29
CA SER A 10 4.90 -9.90 -17.21
C SER A 10 4.60 -8.86 -18.30
N THR A 11 4.17 -9.29 -19.49
CA THR A 11 3.79 -8.39 -20.59
C THR A 11 2.47 -7.67 -20.30
N LEU A 12 1.52 -8.34 -19.64
CA LEU A 12 0.25 -7.77 -19.19
C LEU A 12 0.40 -6.87 -17.96
N ALA A 13 1.43 -7.06 -17.14
CA ALA A 13 1.66 -6.30 -15.92
C ALA A 13 1.81 -4.79 -16.19
N GLY A 14 2.57 -4.40 -17.22
CA GLY A 14 2.77 -2.98 -17.58
C GLY A 14 1.48 -2.25 -17.97
N PRO A 15 0.70 -2.77 -18.94
CA PRO A 15 -0.62 -2.23 -19.30
C PRO A 15 -1.59 -2.19 -18.13
N LEU A 16 -1.64 -3.23 -17.30
CA LEU A 16 -2.55 -3.31 -16.16
C LEU A 16 -2.19 -2.26 -15.08
N MET A 17 -0.91 -1.99 -14.89
CA MET A 17 -0.42 -0.97 -13.95
C MET A 17 -0.76 0.45 -14.44
N LYS A 18 -0.66 0.70 -15.75
CA LYS A 18 -1.13 1.96 -16.36
C LYS A 18 -2.65 2.11 -16.24
N ALA A 19 -3.41 1.03 -16.48
CA ALA A 19 -4.85 1.03 -16.33
C ALA A 19 -5.29 1.34 -14.88
N LYS A 20 -4.64 0.73 -13.87
CA LYS A 20 -4.89 1.08 -12.46
C LYS A 20 -4.68 2.56 -12.17
N LYS A 21 -3.58 3.14 -12.68
CA LYS A 21 -3.30 4.56 -12.50
C LYS A 21 -4.38 5.44 -13.14
N LEU A 22 -4.89 5.06 -14.31
CA LEU A 22 -5.99 5.78 -14.97
C LEU A 22 -7.31 5.67 -14.19
N VAL A 23 -7.65 4.48 -13.68
CA VAL A 23 -8.89 4.23 -12.92
C VAL A 23 -8.89 4.98 -11.59
N PHE A 24 -7.75 5.04 -10.90
CA PHE A 24 -7.61 5.70 -9.59
C PHE A 24 -7.06 7.13 -9.67
N ASN A 25 -7.02 7.74 -10.85
CA ASN A 25 -6.55 9.12 -10.99
C ASN A 25 -7.44 10.10 -10.23
N SER A 26 -8.77 9.87 -10.17
CA SER A 26 -9.70 10.71 -9.42
C SER A 26 -9.43 10.67 -7.92
N VAL A 27 -9.22 9.47 -7.37
CA VAL A 27 -8.85 9.25 -5.97
C VAL A 27 -7.53 9.95 -5.67
N ASN A 28 -6.50 9.71 -6.49
CA ASN A 28 -5.19 10.36 -6.33
C ASN A 28 -5.29 11.90 -6.44
N ALA A 29 -6.14 12.43 -7.33
CA ALA A 29 -6.37 13.86 -7.47
C ALA A 29 -7.06 14.47 -6.24
N ALA A 30 -8.00 13.74 -5.60
CA ALA A 30 -8.62 14.16 -4.36
C ALA A 30 -7.60 14.32 -3.22
N PHE A 31 -6.52 13.52 -3.23
CA PHE A 31 -5.37 13.67 -2.32
C PHE A 31 -4.30 14.67 -2.82
N GLY A 32 -4.61 15.48 -3.84
CA GLY A 32 -3.69 16.51 -4.38
C GLY A 32 -2.69 16.02 -5.43
N GLY A 33 -2.81 14.77 -5.91
CA GLY A 33 -2.08 14.22 -7.06
C GLY A 33 -0.60 13.91 -6.84
N ARG A 34 -0.06 14.21 -5.65
CA ARG A 34 1.36 14.01 -5.30
C ARG A 34 1.56 13.15 -4.05
N LEU A 35 0.50 12.54 -3.52
CA LEU A 35 0.59 11.62 -2.40
C LEU A 35 1.40 10.38 -2.82
N ARG A 36 2.40 10.02 -2.00
CA ARG A 36 3.29 8.87 -2.28
C ARG A 36 3.21 7.77 -1.22
N LEU A 37 2.84 8.17 0.01
CA LEU A 37 2.96 7.34 1.19
C LEU A 37 1.92 7.77 2.23
N ILE A 38 1.25 6.80 2.84
CA ILE A 38 0.47 6.97 4.06
C ILE A 38 1.17 6.19 5.17
N LEU A 39 1.33 6.85 6.31
CA LEU A 39 1.79 6.26 7.57
C LEU A 39 0.60 6.20 8.52
N SER A 40 0.23 5.01 8.96
CA SER A 40 -0.84 4.79 9.93
C SER A 40 -0.25 4.23 11.23
N GLY A 41 -0.81 4.63 12.36
CA GLY A 41 -0.39 4.18 13.69
C GLY A 41 -1.34 4.67 14.77
N ALA A 42 -0.94 4.50 16.04
CA ALA A 42 -1.71 4.81 17.25
C ALA A 42 -3.01 4.00 17.46
N ALA A 43 -3.70 3.59 16.39
CA ALA A 43 -4.84 2.70 16.43
C ALA A 43 -4.78 1.66 15.30
N PRO A 44 -5.44 0.50 15.45
CA PRO A 44 -5.52 -0.51 14.40
C PRO A 44 -6.15 0.03 13.12
N LEU A 45 -5.47 -0.11 11.99
CA LEU A 45 -6.04 0.14 10.66
C LEU A 45 -6.77 -1.14 10.20
N SER A 46 -7.96 -1.05 9.61
CA SER A 46 -8.60 -2.28 9.11
C SER A 46 -7.84 -2.87 7.91
N PRO A 47 -7.77 -4.21 7.76
CA PRO A 47 -7.06 -4.84 6.64
C PRO A 47 -7.65 -4.46 5.29
N GLU A 48 -8.97 -4.23 5.24
CA GLU A 48 -9.68 -3.78 4.05
C GLU A 48 -9.20 -2.40 3.61
N THR A 49 -9.15 -1.44 4.53
CA THR A 49 -8.67 -0.07 4.25
C THR A 49 -7.23 -0.09 3.76
N PHE A 50 -6.36 -0.89 4.40
CA PHE A 50 -4.98 -1.05 3.96
C PHE A 50 -4.90 -1.54 2.50
N ARG A 51 -5.67 -2.59 2.17
CA ARG A 51 -5.69 -3.16 0.81
C ARG A 51 -6.25 -2.18 -0.22
N ASP A 52 -7.22 -1.36 0.16
CA ASP A 52 -7.79 -0.36 -0.73
C ASP A 52 -6.81 0.77 -1.05
N TYR A 53 -6.08 1.29 -0.06
CA TYR A 53 -5.00 2.26 -0.33
C TYR A 53 -3.93 1.69 -1.26
N GLU A 54 -3.50 0.44 -1.03
CA GLU A 54 -2.55 -0.23 -1.93
C GLU A 54 -3.13 -0.41 -3.35
N ARG A 55 -4.42 -0.71 -3.48
CA ARG A 55 -5.10 -0.82 -4.79
C ARG A 55 -5.15 0.52 -5.53
N PHE A 56 -5.34 1.62 -4.79
CA PHE A 56 -5.29 2.99 -5.33
C PHE A 56 -3.87 3.41 -5.77
N GLY A 57 -2.87 2.58 -5.51
CA GLY A 57 -1.47 2.85 -5.81
C GLY A 57 -0.79 3.74 -4.76
N ILE A 58 -1.39 3.88 -3.58
CA ILE A 58 -0.84 4.64 -2.46
C ILE A 58 -0.12 3.66 -1.55
N LYS A 59 1.19 3.84 -1.40
CA LYS A 59 1.99 3.01 -0.48
C LYS A 59 1.51 3.26 0.95
N THR A 60 1.16 2.20 1.67
CA THR A 60 0.72 2.27 3.07
C THR A 60 1.71 1.54 3.97
N LEU A 61 2.06 2.17 5.08
CA LEU A 61 2.91 1.62 6.14
C LEU A 61 2.17 1.76 7.48
N ILE A 62 2.30 0.73 8.32
CA ILE A 62 1.75 0.71 9.67
C ILE A 62 2.91 0.76 10.66
N GLY A 63 2.79 1.61 11.67
CA GLY A 63 3.73 1.72 12.77
C GLY A 63 3.02 1.75 14.11
N TYR A 64 3.70 1.23 15.14
CA TYR A 64 3.24 1.27 16.52
C TYR A 64 4.20 2.13 17.36
N GLY A 65 3.62 2.96 18.21
CA GLY A 65 4.32 3.82 19.14
C GLY A 65 3.39 4.24 20.27
N LEU A 66 3.98 4.66 21.38
CA LEU A 66 3.28 5.15 22.56
C LEU A 66 3.94 6.44 23.01
N THR A 67 3.20 7.25 23.77
CA THR A 67 3.74 8.47 24.37
C THR A 67 4.87 8.18 25.37
N GLU A 68 4.87 7.00 25.98
CA GLU A 68 5.73 6.59 27.10
C GLU A 68 7.09 6.00 26.67
N THR A 69 7.21 5.52 25.43
CA THR A 69 8.41 4.78 24.96
C THR A 69 9.12 5.42 23.79
N SER A 70 8.39 5.88 22.76
CA SER A 70 8.91 6.61 21.60
C SER A 70 7.73 6.86 20.65
N PRO A 71 7.69 7.99 19.92
CA PRO A 71 6.65 8.26 18.92
C PRO A 71 6.43 7.11 17.92
N VAL A 72 7.49 6.37 17.58
CA VAL A 72 7.42 5.12 16.80
C VAL A 72 8.44 4.13 17.38
N CYS A 73 7.95 2.98 17.84
CA CYS A 73 8.76 1.88 18.36
C CYS A 73 9.07 0.83 17.28
N ILE A 74 8.06 0.49 16.46
CA ILE A 74 8.19 -0.45 15.34
C ILE A 74 7.41 0.07 14.13
N MET A 75 7.87 -0.23 12.92
CA MET A 75 7.20 0.16 11.69
C MET A 75 7.46 -0.82 10.56
N HIS A 76 6.50 -0.92 9.64
CA HIS A 76 6.70 -1.54 8.33
C HIS A 76 7.87 -0.88 7.59
N SER A 77 8.50 -1.65 6.71
CA SER A 77 9.59 -1.16 5.87
C SER A 77 9.16 -1.12 4.41
N ASP A 78 10.00 -0.54 3.55
CA ASP A 78 9.78 -0.62 2.11
C ASP A 78 9.81 -2.06 1.56
N PHE A 79 10.41 -2.99 2.32
CA PHE A 79 10.61 -4.38 1.91
C PHE A 79 9.56 -5.34 2.48
N TYR A 80 8.92 -5.00 3.60
CA TYR A 80 7.94 -5.85 4.27
C TYR A 80 6.76 -5.04 4.77
N ARG A 81 5.56 -5.40 4.28
CA ARG A 81 4.28 -4.74 4.55
C ARG A 81 3.16 -5.77 4.38
N SER A 82 2.43 -6.11 5.43
CA SER A 82 1.20 -6.91 5.34
C SER A 82 0.00 -6.17 5.90
N ALA A 83 -1.18 -6.47 5.36
CA ALA A 83 -2.45 -6.01 5.93
C ALA A 83 -2.79 -6.73 7.25
N ASP A 84 -2.14 -7.87 7.49
CA ASP A 84 -2.41 -8.75 8.64
C ASP A 84 -1.53 -8.39 9.85
N ASP A 85 -0.53 -7.51 9.69
CA ASP A 85 0.37 -7.05 10.76
C ASP A 85 -0.29 -5.99 11.68
N ILE A 86 -1.58 -5.72 11.49
CA ILE A 86 -2.33 -4.76 12.31
C ILE A 86 -2.46 -5.31 13.73
N GLY A 87 -1.95 -4.58 14.72
CA GLY A 87 -2.15 -4.94 16.13
C GLY A 87 -3.64 -4.99 16.45
N TYR A 88 -4.09 -6.05 17.13
CA TYR A 88 -5.47 -6.18 17.61
C TYR A 88 -5.64 -5.53 18.97
#